data_AF-A0A081SE26-F1
#
_entry.id   AF-A0A081SE26-F1
#
_cell.length_a   1.000
_cell.length_b   1.000
_cell.length_c   1.000
_cell.angle_alpha   90.00
_cell.angle_beta   90.00
_cell.angle_gamma   90.00
#
_symmetry.space_group_name_H-M   'P 1'
#
loop_
_entity.id
_entity.type
_entity.pdbx_description
1 polymer ?
#
loop_
_entity_poly.entity_id
_entity_poly.type
_entity_poly.pdbx_seq_one_letter_code
_entity_poly.pdbx_strand_id
1 'polypeptide(L)'
;MRPQPALPTVAPRLKTEFIENAVLELLESREMLVGIAKLCKDIGVHRRQFWKCCLEELHHTPSQVLDYIRAERMLRAFERNCTEKIYNVCKALGFRTEGAMVDFCRRMFGQLPTEVRANATDARQIFKKKYEKLAQRIDEIRTRHAAKTNRNFEVLTCATNHQSQSPKSITKVNHQSQSPKSITKVNHQSQSPKPHRDKLTKKK
;
A
#
# COMPACT_ATOMS: atom_id res chain seq x y z
N MET A 1 6.91 34.61 -27.66
CA MET A 1 6.81 33.79 -26.44
C MET A 1 5.82 32.66 -26.71
N ARG A 2 6.21 31.38 -26.65
CA ARG A 2 5.26 30.27 -26.74
C ARG A 2 4.55 30.10 -25.39
N PRO A 3 3.21 29.95 -25.33
CA PRO A 3 2.52 29.60 -24.10
C PRO A 3 2.97 28.21 -23.65
N GLN A 4 3.37 28.06 -22.39
CA GLN A 4 3.56 26.72 -21.82
C GLN A 4 2.20 26.02 -21.72
N PRO A 5 2.09 24.74 -22.09
CA PRO A 5 0.86 23.99 -21.90
C PRO A 5 0.61 23.83 -20.39
N ALA A 6 -0.56 24.29 -19.94
CA ALA A 6 -1.01 24.07 -18.58
C ALA A 6 -1.09 22.56 -18.31
N LEU A 7 -0.35 22.08 -17.31
CA LEU A 7 -0.47 20.70 -16.85
C LEU A 7 -1.91 20.43 -16.40
N PRO A 8 -2.50 19.29 -16.75
CA PRO A 8 -3.86 18.94 -16.33
C PRO A 8 -3.93 18.91 -14.81
N THR A 9 -4.80 19.75 -14.25
CA THR A 9 -5.10 19.79 -12.81
C THR A 9 -5.85 18.53 -12.43
N VAL A 10 -5.13 17.50 -11.99
CA VAL A 10 -5.74 16.29 -11.40
C VAL A 10 -6.58 16.72 -10.18
N ALA A 11 -7.82 16.25 -10.12
CA ALA A 11 -8.74 16.57 -9.03
C ALA A 11 -8.11 16.23 -7.65
N PRO A 12 -8.28 17.07 -6.61
CA PRO A 12 -7.60 16.91 -5.32
C PRO A 12 -7.78 15.51 -4.71
N ARG A 13 -8.99 14.95 -4.75
CA ARG A 13 -9.31 13.62 -4.20
C ARG A 13 -8.52 12.49 -4.87
N LEU A 14 -8.25 12.60 -6.17
CA LEU A 14 -7.46 11.60 -6.90
C LEU A 14 -5.97 11.66 -6.54
N LYS A 15 -5.45 12.83 -6.13
CA LYS A 15 -4.06 12.98 -5.68
C LYS A 15 -3.83 12.36 -4.31
N THR A 16 -4.78 12.56 -3.39
CA THR A 16 -4.75 12.02 -2.02
C THR A 16 -4.81 10.50 -2.04
N GLU A 17 -5.79 9.91 -2.74
CA GLU A 17 -5.92 8.45 -2.84
C GLU A 17 -4.70 7.81 -3.53
N PHE A 18 -4.15 8.49 -4.54
CA PHE A 18 -2.94 8.04 -5.24
C PHE A 18 -1.73 7.92 -4.30
N ILE A 19 -1.40 8.98 -3.55
CA ILE A 19 -0.20 8.96 -2.70
C ILE A 19 -0.36 7.98 -1.53
N GLU A 20 -1.58 7.81 -1.04
CA GLU A 20 -1.92 6.87 0.03
C GLU A 20 -1.66 5.43 -0.39
N ASN A 21 -2.19 5.04 -1.55
CA ASN A 21 -1.97 3.72 -2.10
C ASN A 21 -0.48 3.46 -2.37
N ALA A 22 0.23 4.45 -2.95
CA ALA A 22 1.67 4.33 -3.20
C ALA A 22 2.48 4.14 -1.90
N VAL A 23 2.16 4.88 -0.83
CA VAL A 23 2.85 4.74 0.47
C VAL A 23 2.58 3.37 1.09
N LEU A 24 1.34 2.89 1.04
CA LEU A 24 0.98 1.56 1.56
C LEU A 24 1.66 0.44 0.76
N GLU A 25 1.62 0.51 -0.56
CA GLU A 25 2.29 -0.44 -1.45
C GLU A 25 3.79 -0.48 -1.16
N LEU A 26 4.46 0.66 -0.95
CA LEU A 26 5.87 0.70 -0.61
C LEU A 26 6.21 0.11 0.77
N LEU A 27 5.31 0.28 1.74
CA LEU A 27 5.44 -0.29 3.09
C LEU A 27 5.20 -1.80 3.13
N GLU A 28 4.38 -2.33 2.21
CA GLU A 28 3.98 -3.74 2.14
C GLU A 28 4.78 -4.53 1.09
N SER A 29 5.37 -3.84 0.11
CA SER A 29 6.15 -4.46 -0.96
C SER A 29 7.32 -5.25 -0.39
N ARG A 30 7.49 -6.47 -0.94
CA ARG A 30 8.66 -7.31 -0.69
C ARG A 30 9.85 -6.93 -1.56
N GLU A 31 9.63 -6.17 -2.63
CA GLU A 31 10.70 -5.74 -3.53
C GLU A 31 11.57 -4.65 -2.91
N MET A 32 12.83 -4.56 -3.35
CA MET A 32 13.76 -3.54 -2.85
C MET A 32 13.21 -2.13 -3.10
N LEU A 33 13.37 -1.23 -2.11
CA LEU A 33 13.06 0.19 -2.30
C LEU A 33 14.06 0.82 -3.27
N VAL A 34 13.64 0.91 -4.52
CA VAL A 34 14.45 1.50 -5.58
C VAL A 34 14.30 3.02 -5.54
N GLY A 35 15.32 3.73 -6.00
CA GLY A 35 15.34 5.20 -5.95
C GLY A 35 14.10 5.85 -6.59
N ILE A 36 13.83 7.10 -6.22
CA ILE A 36 12.64 7.88 -6.63
C ILE A 36 12.30 7.71 -8.11
N ALA A 37 13.30 7.70 -8.99
CA ALA A 37 13.11 7.58 -10.43
C ALA A 37 12.44 6.26 -10.86
N LYS A 38 12.87 5.12 -10.29
CA LYS A 38 12.25 3.83 -10.62
C LYS A 38 10.87 3.74 -9.97
N LEU A 39 10.72 4.17 -8.73
CA LEU A 39 9.41 4.24 -8.07
C LEU A 39 8.39 5.02 -8.92
N CYS A 40 8.77 6.22 -9.36
CA CYS A 40 7.93 7.05 -10.23
C CYS A 40 7.55 6.34 -11.54
N LYS A 41 8.48 5.56 -12.11
CA LYS A 41 8.22 4.76 -13.32
C LYS A 41 7.26 3.61 -13.04
N ASP A 42 7.46 2.88 -11.95
CA ASP A 42 6.68 1.70 -11.59
C ASP A 42 5.22 2.08 -11.26
N ILE A 43 5.01 3.21 -10.57
CA ILE A 43 3.67 3.74 -10.28
C ILE A 43 3.07 4.58 -11.43
N GLY A 44 3.80 4.75 -12.54
CA GLY A 44 3.33 5.51 -13.70
C GLY A 44 3.15 7.02 -13.48
N VAL A 45 3.89 7.63 -12.54
CA VAL A 45 3.74 9.05 -12.20
C VAL A 45 5.01 9.85 -12.45
N HIS A 46 4.82 11.06 -13.00
CA HIS A 46 5.94 11.96 -13.24
C HIS A 46 6.57 12.44 -11.92
N ARG A 47 7.90 12.52 -11.86
CA ARG A 47 8.66 12.86 -10.65
C ARG A 47 8.21 14.17 -9.99
N ARG A 48 7.86 15.20 -10.78
CA ARG A 48 7.34 16.47 -10.24
C ARG A 48 5.99 16.31 -9.56
N GLN A 49 5.12 15.46 -10.11
CA GLN A 49 3.79 15.22 -9.55
C GLN A 49 3.91 14.44 -8.23
N PHE A 50 4.77 13.41 -8.19
CA PHE A 50 5.08 12.68 -6.96
C PHE A 50 5.63 13.62 -5.88
N TRP A 51 6.59 14.49 -6.25
CA TRP A 51 7.14 15.49 -5.35
C TRP A 51 6.07 16.42 -4.76
N LYS A 52 5.20 16.94 -5.62
CA LYS A 52 4.09 17.80 -5.21
C LYS A 52 3.14 17.08 -4.25
N CYS A 53 2.75 15.85 -4.58
CA CYS A 53 1.88 15.04 -3.72
C CYS A 53 2.51 14.76 -2.35
N CYS A 54 3.80 14.43 -2.27
CA CYS A 54 4.46 14.22 -0.97
C CYS A 54 4.44 15.50 -0.11
N LEU A 55 4.67 16.68 -0.70
CA LEU A 55 4.64 17.94 0.04
C LEU A 55 3.23 18.35 0.47
N GLU A 56 2.24 18.17 -0.41
CA GLU A 56 0.85 18.57 -0.14
C GLU A 56 0.17 17.63 0.86
N GLU A 57 0.38 16.32 0.74
CA GLU A 57 -0.41 15.31 1.49
C GLU A 57 0.33 14.72 2.68
N LEU A 58 1.66 14.65 2.61
CA LEU A 58 2.50 14.08 3.67
C LEU A 58 3.31 15.16 4.40
N HIS A 59 3.37 16.39 3.88
CA HIS A 59 4.19 17.49 4.40
C HIS A 59 5.68 17.15 4.53
N HIS A 60 6.16 16.23 3.71
CA HIS A 60 7.54 15.76 3.71
C HIS A 60 8.06 15.65 2.28
N THR A 61 9.37 15.79 2.11
CA THR A 61 10.00 15.55 0.81
C THR A 61 9.93 14.07 0.45
N PRO A 62 9.89 13.71 -0.84
CA PRO A 62 9.97 12.32 -1.29
C PRO A 62 11.15 11.53 -0.69
N SER A 63 12.29 12.19 -0.50
CA SER A 63 13.46 11.57 0.13
C SER A 63 13.21 11.19 1.59
N GLN A 64 12.60 12.09 2.37
CA GLN A 64 12.22 11.82 3.76
C GLN A 64 11.20 10.69 3.86
N VAL A 65 10.20 10.67 2.97
CA VAL A 65 9.20 9.60 2.92
C VAL A 65 9.86 8.25 2.61
N LEU A 66 10.78 8.20 1.64
CA LEU A 66 11.50 6.97 1.31
C LEU A 66 12.45 6.53 2.41
N ASP A 67 13.15 7.46 3.06
CA ASP A 67 14.00 7.15 4.21
C ASP A 67 13.17 6.59 5.37
N TYR A 68 11.98 7.18 5.62
CA TYR A 68 11.03 6.67 6.60
C TYR A 68 10.60 5.22 6.29
N ILE A 69 10.16 4.96 5.06
CA ILE A 69 9.72 3.62 4.64
C ILE A 69 10.90 2.64 4.72
N ARG A 70 12.11 3.06 4.31
CA ARG A 70 13.32 2.22 4.39
C ARG A 70 13.67 1.88 5.85
N ALA A 71 13.57 2.85 6.77
CA ALA A 71 13.80 2.63 8.19
C ALA A 71 12.76 1.67 8.80
N GLU A 72 11.48 1.85 8.49
CA GLU A 72 10.40 0.94 8.91
C GLU A 72 10.64 -0.51 8.43
N ARG A 73 11.02 -0.68 7.16
CA ARG A 73 11.34 -1.99 6.61
C ARG A 73 12.58 -2.61 7.24
N MET A 74 13.58 -1.81 7.55
CA MET A 74 14.78 -2.26 8.25
C MET A 74 14.44 -2.78 9.65
N LEU A 75 13.70 -2.00 10.44
CA LEU A 75 13.29 -2.40 11.79
C LEU A 75 12.49 -3.71 11.77
N ARG A 76 11.53 -3.84 10.85
CA ARG A 76 10.78 -5.09 10.65
C ARG A 76 11.68 -6.26 10.25
N ALA A 77 12.71 -6.03 9.45
CA ALA A 77 13.65 -7.07 9.04
C ALA A 77 14.52 -7.53 10.22
N PHE A 78 15.00 -6.60 11.06
CA PHE A 78 15.74 -6.93 12.26
C PHE A 78 14.90 -7.65 13.32
N GLU A 79 13.64 -7.26 13.49
CA GLU A 79 12.69 -7.95 14.38
C GLU A 79 12.41 -9.40 13.92
N ARG A 80 12.34 -9.65 12.60
CA ARG A 80 12.02 -10.98 12.05
C ARG A 80 13.23 -11.90 11.89
N ASN A 81 14.40 -11.34 11.60
CA ASN A 81 15.60 -12.09 11.22
C ASN A 81 16.76 -11.79 12.18
N CYS A 82 16.56 -12.04 13.48
CA CYS A 82 17.55 -11.71 14.51
C CYS A 82 18.90 -12.44 14.33
N THR A 83 18.90 -13.62 13.68
CA THR A 83 20.08 -14.45 13.44
C THR A 83 20.75 -14.23 12.07
N GLU A 84 20.07 -13.57 11.13
CA GLU A 84 20.59 -13.35 9.78
C GLU A 84 21.81 -12.40 9.81
N LYS A 85 22.77 -12.64 8.91
CA LYS A 85 23.92 -11.73 8.80
C LYS A 85 23.42 -10.36 8.39
N ILE A 86 23.86 -9.32 9.10
CA ILE A 86 23.47 -7.92 8.83
C ILE A 86 23.68 -7.59 7.34
N TYR A 87 24.79 -8.05 6.75
CA TYR A 87 25.06 -7.92 5.32
C TYR A 87 23.93 -8.40 4.40
N ASN A 88 23.30 -9.54 4.70
CA ASN A 88 22.20 -10.07 3.90
C ASN A 88 20.95 -9.19 4.04
N VAL A 89 20.72 -8.64 5.22
CA VAL A 89 19.68 -7.62 5.46
C VAL A 89 20.00 -6.33 4.69
N CYS A 90 21.27 -5.88 4.64
CA CYS A 90 21.70 -4.73 3.83
C CYS A 90 21.29 -4.91 2.36
N LYS A 91 21.64 -6.07 1.80
CA LYS A 91 21.38 -6.39 0.40
C LYS A 91 19.89 -6.45 0.11
N ALA A 92 19.10 -7.07 1.01
CA ALA A 92 17.65 -7.16 0.87
C ALA A 92 16.94 -5.79 0.94
N LEU A 93 17.51 -4.82 1.67
CA LEU A 93 16.99 -3.46 1.77
C LEU A 93 17.49 -2.52 0.66
N GLY A 94 18.35 -3.01 -0.24
CA GLY A 94 18.86 -2.26 -1.39
C GLY A 94 20.03 -1.33 -1.08
N PHE A 95 20.75 -1.54 0.03
CA PHE A 95 22.00 -0.82 0.28
C PHE A 95 23.10 -1.35 -0.63
N ARG A 96 23.84 -0.45 -1.28
CA ARG A 96 24.95 -0.80 -2.19
C ARG A 96 26.17 -1.33 -1.43
N THR A 97 26.38 -0.85 -0.22
CA THR A 97 27.52 -1.18 0.64
C THR A 97 27.08 -1.22 2.09
N GLU A 98 27.87 -1.89 2.93
CA GLU A 98 27.66 -1.88 4.39
C GLU A 98 27.84 -0.47 4.98
N GLY A 99 28.83 0.29 4.50
CA GLY A 99 29.02 1.70 4.89
C GLY A 99 27.78 2.55 4.64
N ALA A 100 27.10 2.39 3.50
CA ALA A 100 25.87 3.11 3.22
C ALA A 100 24.74 2.77 4.19
N MET A 101 24.70 1.54 4.71
CA MET A 101 23.77 1.15 5.76
C MET A 101 24.16 1.75 7.11
N VAL A 102 25.45 1.74 7.47
CA VAL A 102 25.94 2.37 8.70
C VAL A 102 25.60 3.85 8.72
N ASP A 103 25.88 4.58 7.63
CA ASP A 103 25.55 5.99 7.49
C ASP A 103 24.05 6.24 7.61
N PHE A 104 23.24 5.36 7.01
CA PHE A 104 21.79 5.39 7.14
C PHE A 104 21.34 5.18 8.58
N CYS A 105 21.87 4.17 9.28
CA CYS A 105 21.51 3.89 10.66
C CYS A 105 21.89 5.05 11.60
N ARG A 106 23.10 5.61 11.44
CA ARG A 106 23.53 6.79 12.20
C ARG A 106 22.61 7.98 11.95
N ARG A 107 22.24 8.22 10.70
CA ARG A 107 21.36 9.33 10.33
C ARG A 107 19.92 9.15 10.81
N MET A 108 19.41 7.93 10.82
CA MET A 108 17.99 7.64 11.12
C MET A 108 17.74 7.35 12.61
N PHE A 109 18.66 6.64 13.26
CA PHE A 109 18.52 6.14 14.62
C PHE A 109 19.58 6.67 15.59
N GLY A 110 20.66 7.30 15.09
CA GLY A 110 21.79 7.71 15.92
C GLY A 110 22.68 6.54 16.37
N GLN A 111 22.47 5.35 15.81
CA GLN A 111 23.03 4.08 16.28
C GLN A 111 23.67 3.30 15.12
N LEU A 112 24.54 2.36 15.45
CA LEU A 112 25.06 1.38 14.50
C LEU A 112 24.01 0.30 14.19
N PRO A 113 24.09 -0.37 13.02
CA PRO A 113 23.14 -1.41 12.64
C PRO A 113 23.02 -2.56 13.65
N THR A 114 24.12 -2.93 14.30
CA THR A 114 24.17 -3.95 15.36
C THR A 114 23.36 -3.54 16.59
N GLU A 115 23.47 -2.27 16.99
CA GLU A 115 22.75 -1.69 18.13
C GLU A 115 21.25 -1.57 17.82
N VAL A 116 20.92 -1.07 16.62
CA VAL A 116 19.54 -0.98 16.12
C VAL A 116 18.90 -2.36 16.10
N ARG A 117 19.64 -3.41 15.71
CA ARG A 117 19.13 -4.79 15.74
C ARG A 117 18.96 -5.31 17.16
N ALA A 118 19.90 -5.01 18.06
CA ALA A 118 19.84 -5.47 19.46
C ALA A 118 18.65 -4.85 20.22
N ASN A 119 18.26 -3.62 19.89
CA ASN A 119 17.14 -2.94 20.50
C ASN A 119 16.24 -2.21 19.48
N ALA A 120 15.62 -3.00 18.59
CA ALA A 120 14.77 -2.47 17.52
C ALA A 120 13.59 -1.64 18.03
N THR A 121 13.05 -1.97 19.21
CA THR A 121 11.93 -1.23 19.83
C THR A 121 12.34 0.18 20.21
N ASP A 122 13.49 0.36 20.87
CA ASP A 122 14.00 1.69 21.23
C ASP A 122 14.37 2.50 19.98
N ALA A 123 15.08 1.88 19.03
CA ALA A 123 15.39 2.52 17.76
C ALA A 123 14.13 2.98 17.01
N ARG A 124 13.05 2.20 17.08
CA ARG A 124 11.74 2.56 16.54
C ARG A 124 11.14 3.77 17.25
N GLN A 125 11.26 3.90 18.56
CA GLN A 125 10.79 5.08 19.30
C GLN A 125 11.57 6.33 18.93
N ILE A 126 12.91 6.25 18.88
CA ILE A 126 13.79 7.35 18.47
C ILE A 126 13.40 7.85 17.07
N PHE A 127 13.27 6.91 16.14
CA PHE A 127 12.90 7.19 14.75
C PHE A 127 11.48 7.77 14.64
N LYS A 128 10.50 7.20 15.34
CA LYS A 128 9.11 7.70 15.32
C LYS A 128 9.02 9.10 15.89
N LYS A 129 9.77 9.42 16.96
CA LYS A 129 9.83 10.77 17.52
C LYS A 129 10.41 11.76 16.51
N LYS A 130 11.46 11.38 15.78
CA LYS A 130 12.06 12.22 14.74
C LYS A 130 11.11 12.50 13.56
N TYR A 131 10.23 11.57 13.24
CA TYR A 131 9.28 11.65 12.12
C TYR A 131 7.82 11.65 12.61
N GLU A 132 7.55 12.25 13.77
CA GLU A 132 6.25 12.10 14.46
C GLU A 132 5.07 12.46 13.58
N LYS A 133 5.11 13.63 12.92
CA LYS A 133 4.05 14.08 12.01
C LYS A 133 3.85 13.13 10.83
N LEU A 134 4.92 12.60 10.25
CA LEU A 134 4.85 11.64 9.15
C LEU A 134 4.29 10.29 9.62
N ALA A 135 4.71 9.83 10.80
CA ALA A 135 4.23 8.60 11.40
C ALA A 135 2.72 8.67 11.67
N GLN A 136 2.25 9.77 12.29
CA GLN A 136 0.82 10.03 12.51
C GLN A 136 0.06 10.01 11.19
N ARG A 137 0.56 10.72 10.17
CA ARG A 137 -0.10 10.75 8.85
C ARG A 137 -0.17 9.37 8.20
N ILE A 138 0.89 8.57 8.27
CA ILE A 138 0.90 7.20 7.73
C ILE A 138 -0.07 6.29 8.48
N ASP A 139 -0.19 6.43 9.80
CA ASP A 139 -1.14 5.66 10.60
C ASP A 139 -2.60 6.08 10.32
N GLU A 140 -2.87 7.36 10.05
CA GLU A 140 -4.16 7.83 9.53
C GLU A 140 -4.49 7.20 8.17
N ILE A 141 -3.50 7.14 7.26
CA ILE A 141 -3.65 6.52 5.94
C ILE A 141 -4.00 5.03 6.09
N ARG A 142 -3.28 4.30 6.94
CA ARG A 142 -3.57 2.89 7.25
C ARG A 142 -4.98 2.72 7.80
N THR A 143 -5.39 3.58 8.74
CA THR A 143 -6.72 3.50 9.38
C THR A 143 -7.83 3.76 8.37
N ARG A 144 -7.67 4.78 7.51
CA ARG A 144 -8.63 5.07 6.43
C ARG A 144 -8.71 3.95 5.40
N HIS A 145 -7.57 3.38 5.02
CA HIS A 145 -7.52 2.26 4.10
C HIS A 145 -8.22 1.02 4.70
N ALA A 146 -7.95 0.68 5.97
CA ALA A 146 -8.62 -0.41 6.67
C ALA A 146 -10.15 -0.19 6.76
N ALA A 147 -10.59 1.02 7.09
CA ALA A 147 -12.02 1.36 7.12
C ALA A 147 -12.68 1.25 5.74
N LYS A 148 -11.97 1.63 4.66
CA LYS A 148 -12.46 1.49 3.29
C LYS A 148 -12.58 0.02 2.87
N THR A 149 -11.60 -0.81 3.22
CA THR A 149 -11.64 -2.26 2.98
C THR A 149 -12.79 -2.92 3.73
N ASN A 150 -13.02 -2.54 5.00
CA ASN A 150 -14.14 -3.07 5.79
C ASN A 150 -15.50 -2.61 5.24
N ARG A 151 -15.66 -1.34 4.84
CA ARG A 151 -16.89 -0.89 4.17
C ARG A 151 -17.12 -1.59 2.84
N ASN A 152 -16.07 -1.84 2.06
CA ASN A 152 -16.22 -2.61 0.82
C ASN A 152 -16.62 -4.06 1.11
N PHE A 153 -16.13 -4.67 2.19
CA PHE A 153 -16.57 -5.98 2.64
C PHE A 153 -18.03 -5.98 3.13
N GLU A 154 -18.45 -4.97 3.88
CA GLU A 154 -19.85 -4.79 4.31
C GLU A 154 -20.79 -4.53 3.13
N VAL A 155 -20.40 -3.68 2.17
CA VAL A 155 -21.18 -3.41 0.96
C VAL A 155 -21.24 -4.64 0.06
N LEU A 156 -20.15 -5.40 -0.06
CA LEU A 156 -20.13 -6.64 -0.84
C LEU A 156 -20.98 -7.74 -0.18
N THR A 157 -20.94 -7.87 1.16
CA THR A 157 -21.80 -8.81 1.91
C THR A 157 -23.26 -8.38 1.94
N CYS A 158 -23.55 -7.08 1.91
CA CYS A 158 -24.92 -6.57 1.80
C CYS A 158 -25.46 -6.72 0.36
N ALA A 159 -24.63 -6.50 -0.66
CA ALA A 159 -25.00 -6.67 -2.08
C ALA A 159 -25.26 -8.13 -2.45
N THR A 160 -24.52 -9.10 -1.89
CA THR A 160 -24.87 -10.53 -2.02
C THR A 160 -26.13 -10.90 -1.24
N ASN A 161 -26.38 -10.29 -0.07
CA ASN A 161 -27.62 -10.51 0.68
C ASN A 161 -28.86 -9.87 0.02
N HIS A 162 -28.71 -8.80 -0.77
CA HIS A 162 -29.84 -8.16 -1.45
C HIS A 162 -30.35 -8.92 -2.68
N GLN A 163 -29.60 -9.88 -3.24
CA GLN A 163 -30.11 -10.77 -4.29
C GLN A 163 -30.89 -11.99 -3.75
N SER A 164 -30.88 -12.23 -2.43
CA SER A 164 -31.69 -13.27 -1.80
C SER A 164 -32.74 -12.64 -0.88
N GLN A 165 -33.90 -12.25 -1.42
CA GLN A 165 -35.04 -11.89 -0.58
C GLN A 165 -35.55 -13.14 0.18
N SER A 166 -35.39 -13.15 1.51
CA SER A 166 -36.50 -13.34 2.47
C SER A 166 -36.02 -13.13 3.92
N PRO A 167 -36.86 -12.53 4.80
CA PRO A 167 -36.46 -12.11 6.13
C PRO A 167 -36.64 -13.26 7.13
N LYS A 168 -35.61 -13.58 7.92
CA LYS A 168 -35.74 -14.14 9.27
C LYS A 168 -34.38 -14.24 9.96
N SER A 169 -34.41 -13.96 11.25
CA SER A 169 -33.40 -14.26 12.27
C SER A 169 -32.23 -13.29 12.41
N ILE A 170 -32.37 -12.46 13.45
CA ILE A 170 -31.27 -11.90 14.25
C ILE A 170 -30.30 -13.03 14.62
N THR A 171 -29.02 -12.87 14.35
CA THR A 171 -27.98 -13.62 15.04
C THR A 171 -26.75 -12.74 15.21
N LYS A 172 -26.49 -12.35 16.46
CA LYS A 172 -25.19 -11.82 16.89
C LYS A 172 -24.15 -12.88 16.55
N VAL A 173 -23.24 -12.59 15.64
CA VAL A 173 -22.08 -13.43 15.39
C VAL A 173 -20.83 -12.61 15.60
N ASN A 174 -20.31 -12.73 16.82
CA ASN A 174 -18.97 -12.37 17.20
C ASN A 174 -18.04 -13.43 16.60
N HIS A 175 -17.21 -13.13 15.60
CA HIS A 175 -16.12 -14.03 15.24
C HIS A 175 -14.79 -13.31 14.96
N GLN A 176 -13.89 -13.62 15.88
CA GLN A 176 -12.44 -13.71 15.78
C GLN A 176 -11.93 -14.03 14.37
N SER A 177 -10.86 -13.31 14.02
CA SER A 177 -9.96 -13.52 12.89
C SER A 177 -9.58 -14.99 12.67
N GLN A 178 -9.96 -15.55 11.51
CA GLN A 178 -9.19 -16.59 10.84
C GLN A 178 -9.18 -16.35 9.32
N SER A 179 -7.97 -16.25 8.77
CA SER A 179 -7.65 -16.04 7.35
C SER A 179 -8.25 -17.12 6.44
N PRO A 180 -8.74 -16.82 5.23
CA PRO A 180 -8.96 -17.84 4.21
C PRO A 180 -7.74 -17.97 3.29
N LYS A 181 -7.15 -19.16 3.32
CA LYS A 181 -6.33 -19.72 2.23
C LYS A 181 -7.25 -20.03 1.03
N SER A 182 -6.65 -19.95 -0.16
CA SER A 182 -7.07 -20.62 -1.41
C SER A 182 -8.16 -19.94 -2.25
N ILE A 183 -7.73 -19.28 -3.33
CA ILE A 183 -8.59 -18.94 -4.48
C ILE A 183 -8.63 -20.15 -5.40
N THR A 184 -9.75 -20.89 -5.41
CA THR A 184 -10.03 -21.87 -6.46
C THR A 184 -10.63 -21.14 -7.65
N LYS A 185 -9.92 -21.13 -8.78
CA LYS A 185 -10.46 -20.68 -10.08
C LYS A 185 -11.65 -21.56 -10.45
N VAL A 186 -12.83 -20.97 -10.60
CA VAL A 186 -13.93 -21.61 -11.32
C VAL A 186 -14.22 -20.78 -12.57
N ASN A 187 -13.86 -21.38 -13.70
CA ASN A 187 -14.21 -20.94 -15.04
C ASN A 187 -15.66 -21.34 -15.29
N HIS A 188 -16.58 -20.41 -15.52
CA HIS A 188 -17.90 -20.75 -16.06
C HIS A 188 -18.04 -20.18 -17.46
N GLN A 189 -17.87 -21.11 -18.41
CA GLN A 189 -18.25 -21.01 -19.80
C GLN A 189 -19.75 -20.70 -19.95
N SER A 190 -20.02 -19.86 -20.94
CA SER A 190 -21.23 -19.71 -21.76
C SER A 190 -22.42 -20.63 -21.48
N GLN A 191 -23.63 -20.04 -21.47
CA GLN A 191 -24.69 -20.37 -22.43
C GLN A 191 -25.82 -19.33 -22.37
N SER A 192 -26.05 -18.64 -23.49
CA SER A 192 -27.29 -17.89 -23.76
C SER A 192 -28.18 -18.71 -24.67
N PRO A 193 -29.51 -18.72 -24.45
CA PRO A 193 -30.47 -18.92 -25.53
C PRO A 193 -31.15 -17.60 -25.89
N LYS A 194 -31.18 -17.29 -27.19
CA LYS A 194 -31.92 -16.19 -27.82
C LYS A 194 -33.44 -16.40 -27.72
N PRO A 195 -34.25 -15.33 -27.77
CA PRO A 195 -35.71 -15.43 -27.76
C PRO A 195 -36.25 -15.85 -29.13
N HIS A 196 -37.22 -16.76 -29.15
CA HIS A 196 -37.92 -17.16 -30.37
C HIS A 196 -39.25 -16.39 -30.46
N ARG A 197 -39.37 -15.51 -31.44
CA ARG A 197 -40.64 -15.00 -31.95
C ARG A 197 -40.49 -14.72 -33.44
N ASP A 198 -41.23 -15.44 -34.27
CA ASP A 198 -42.26 -14.86 -35.13
C ASP A 198 -42.80 -15.89 -36.13
N LYS A 199 -44.13 -15.89 -36.24
CA LYS A 199 -44.93 -16.56 -37.26
C LYS A 199 -44.96 -15.68 -38.51
N LEU A 200 -44.79 -16.22 -39.72
CA LEU A 200 -45.64 -15.89 -40.88
C LEU A 200 -45.42 -16.84 -42.08
N THR A 201 -46.52 -17.45 -42.54
CA THR A 201 -46.93 -17.92 -43.90
C THR A 201 -45.87 -18.26 -44.96
N LYS A 202 -45.99 -19.33 -45.78
CA LYS A 202 -47.03 -19.51 -46.83
C LYS A 202 -46.84 -20.87 -47.57
N LYS A 203 -47.95 -21.41 -48.10
CA LYS A 203 -48.14 -22.36 -49.23
C LYS A 203 -47.66 -23.82 -49.07
N LYS A 204 -48.61 -24.76 -49.11
CA LYS A 204 -49.18 -25.25 -50.38
C LYS A 204 -50.63 -25.68 -50.16
#